data_AF-R4LGD7-F1
#
_entry.id   AF-R4LGD7-F1
#
_cell.length_a   1.000
_cell.length_b   1.000
_cell.length_c   1.000
_cell.angle_alpha   90.00
_cell.angle_beta   90.00
_cell.angle_gamma   90.00
#
_symmetry.space_group_name_H-M   'P 1'
#
loop_
_entity.id
_entity.type
_entity.pdbx_description
1 polymer ?
#
loop_
_entity_poly.entity_id
_entity_poly.type
_entity_poly.pdbx_seq_one_letter_code
_entity_poly.pdbx_strand_id
1 'polypeptide(L)'
;MADDDILPTQRLAGSAPAAAPDEPVETRPCAHCGRPVPQRASAGRPFRYCRDNDGECQRASRNVRMRHRAAPGLAGQVARTWEAVDRLDQLVVTLSEALHAEMSPAGVERQVAEVRAETSRQIAAAHTERDDARRDGERAVQQAAVAVQEAMAARAERDDARQQAETARRQADTAAAQAAEALAARDEAQAAAGAAAALRAQAENDRDAARAQLETVRHDLDAARRENDAVRRELDTARGAARELAAARDSATAQAERAVQDRDSVREQLSAANDRLTAATAQLQDRDTQLTAVRAQLAAEAQAARVQAEAAQAAQAQLSTQAEAAQAQLQRSQAELDSVRVQLQRSQAEVQDAQRSVQRAWAEADAAQERAGQLSAQVSDLASALAALGPGRSPA
;
A
#
# COMPACT_ATOMS: atom_id res chain seq x y z
N MET A 1 -85.74 50.80 55.52
CA MET A 1 -86.74 51.01 54.46
C MET A 1 -87.58 49.75 54.42
N ALA A 2 -88.82 49.69 54.85
CA ALA A 2 -89.78 50.62 55.45
C ALA A 2 -90.78 49.67 56.16
N ASP A 3 -91.07 49.89 57.44
CA ASP A 3 -92.32 50.50 57.95
C ASP A 3 -93.54 49.56 57.83
N ASP A 4 -94.53 49.54 58.70
CA ASP A 4 -94.73 49.80 60.13
C ASP A 4 -96.21 49.35 60.38
N ASP A 5 -96.72 49.48 61.60
CA ASP A 5 -98.15 49.37 62.02
C ASP A 5 -98.76 47.94 62.07
N ILE A 6 -98.91 47.25 63.21
CA ILE A 6 -99.43 47.60 64.55
C ILE A 6 -100.78 48.34 64.51
N LEU A 7 -101.87 47.64 64.90
CA LEU A 7 -102.78 48.09 65.95
C LEU A 7 -103.70 46.93 66.46
N PRO A 8 -103.99 46.84 67.78
CA PRO A 8 -104.65 45.71 68.43
C PRO A 8 -106.08 46.01 68.95
N THR A 9 -106.79 44.93 69.33
CA THR A 9 -107.83 44.80 70.40
C THR A 9 -108.80 45.95 70.69
N GLN A 10 -110.11 45.67 70.61
CA GLN A 10 -111.09 46.21 71.56
C GLN A 10 -112.10 45.14 72.04
N ARG A 11 -112.01 44.84 73.35
CA ARG A 11 -113.07 44.25 74.17
C ARG A 11 -113.96 45.39 74.68
N LEU A 12 -115.28 45.23 74.60
CA LEU A 12 -116.27 45.98 75.37
C LEU A 12 -117.00 44.92 76.23
N ALA A 13 -116.83 44.82 77.56
CA ALA A 13 -117.38 45.70 78.61
C ALA A 13 -118.85 46.03 78.28
N GLY A 14 -119.85 45.41 78.91
CA GLY A 14 -120.15 45.55 80.33
C GLY A 14 -121.21 46.66 80.49
N SER A 15 -122.47 46.28 80.70
CA SER A 15 -123.53 47.23 81.08
C SER A 15 -124.62 46.52 81.89
N ALA A 16 -124.66 46.84 83.17
CA ALA A 16 -125.77 46.70 84.11
C ALA A 16 -125.58 47.81 85.16
N PRO A 17 -126.58 48.20 85.95
CA PRO A 17 -128.04 48.26 85.73
C PRO A 17 -128.57 49.70 85.99
N ALA A 18 -129.80 50.01 85.54
CA ALA A 18 -130.49 51.25 85.91
C ALA A 18 -131.55 50.98 87.00
N ALA A 19 -131.61 51.91 87.95
CA ALA A 19 -132.33 51.85 89.21
C ALA A 19 -133.86 51.91 89.08
N ALA A 20 -134.50 51.28 90.07
CA ALA A 20 -135.94 51.22 90.30
C ALA A 20 -136.57 52.59 90.64
N PRO A 21 -137.84 52.83 90.27
CA PRO A 21 -138.74 53.62 91.09
C PRO A 21 -139.32 52.76 92.25
N ASP A 22 -139.67 53.38 93.38
CA ASP A 22 -140.32 52.76 94.55
C ASP A 22 -141.64 52.06 94.18
N GLU A 23 -141.56 50.82 93.70
CA GLU A 23 -142.71 49.93 93.50
C GLU A 23 -143.13 49.30 94.82
N PRO A 24 -144.44 49.19 95.11
CA PRO A 24 -144.93 48.54 96.32
C PRO A 24 -144.38 47.13 96.35
N VAL A 25 -143.62 46.76 97.40
CA VAL A 25 -143.10 45.41 97.57
C VAL A 25 -144.29 44.44 97.48
N GLU A 26 -144.41 43.75 96.35
CA GLU A 26 -145.54 42.87 96.09
C GLU A 26 -145.47 41.75 97.12
N THR A 27 -146.33 41.80 98.14
CA THR A 27 -146.40 40.76 99.16
C THR A 27 -147.40 39.72 98.72
N ARG A 28 -146.92 38.51 98.39
CA ARG A 28 -147.81 37.35 98.15
C ARG A 28 -147.99 36.56 99.44
N PRO A 29 -149.20 36.05 99.72
CA PRO A 29 -149.42 35.23 100.91
C PRO A 29 -148.55 33.97 100.83
N CYS A 30 -147.90 33.63 101.95
CA CYS A 30 -147.15 32.40 102.09
C CYS A 30 -148.06 31.21 101.77
N ALA A 31 -147.62 30.32 100.88
CA ALA A 31 -148.37 29.13 100.49
C ALA A 31 -148.57 28.10 101.64
N HIS A 32 -148.08 28.38 102.85
CA HIS A 32 -148.33 27.55 104.02
C HIS A 32 -149.15 28.28 105.11
N CYS A 33 -148.67 29.41 105.62
CA CYS A 33 -149.30 30.11 106.75
C CYS A 33 -150.10 31.37 106.33
N GLY A 34 -150.09 31.75 105.05
CA GLY A 34 -150.82 32.92 104.55
C GLY A 34 -150.20 34.28 104.87
N ARG A 35 -149.14 34.37 105.71
CA ARG A 35 -148.46 35.64 106.00
C ARG A 35 -147.96 36.32 104.72
N PRO A 36 -148.05 37.66 104.60
CA PRO A 36 -147.53 38.38 103.45
C PRO A 36 -146.01 38.20 103.38
N VAL A 37 -145.53 37.56 102.30
CA VAL A 37 -144.10 37.36 102.03
C VAL A 37 -143.67 38.36 100.96
N PRO A 38 -142.75 39.28 101.27
CA PRO A 38 -142.24 40.23 100.30
C PRO A 38 -141.55 39.50 99.14
N GLN A 39 -142.00 39.76 97.91
CA GLN A 39 -141.38 39.23 96.69
C GLN A 39 -140.19 40.08 96.27
N ARG A 40 -139.28 39.48 95.48
CA ARG A 40 -138.15 40.17 94.84
C ARG A 40 -138.58 40.66 93.46
N ALA A 41 -138.19 41.89 93.10
CA ALA A 41 -138.51 42.51 91.81
C ALA A 41 -137.70 41.96 90.61
N SER A 42 -136.69 41.12 90.85
CA SER A 42 -135.74 40.66 89.81
C SER A 42 -136.01 39.23 89.31
N ALA A 43 -135.74 38.98 88.03
CA ALA A 43 -135.91 37.70 87.32
C ALA A 43 -135.34 36.49 88.08
N GLY A 44 -136.26 35.65 88.60
CA GLY A 44 -135.97 34.45 89.38
C GLY A 44 -137.25 33.87 89.94
N ARG A 45 -137.25 32.59 90.36
CA ARG A 45 -138.48 31.92 90.80
C ARG A 45 -139.13 32.67 91.99
N PRO A 46 -140.42 33.06 91.92
CA PRO A 46 -141.08 33.78 93.01
C PRO A 46 -140.99 33.02 94.35
N PHE A 47 -140.85 33.76 95.45
CA PHE A 47 -140.80 33.20 96.79
C PHE A 47 -142.19 32.69 97.21
N ARG A 48 -142.33 31.37 97.34
CA ARG A 48 -143.61 30.74 97.73
C ARG A 48 -143.86 30.66 99.25
N TYR A 49 -142.82 30.82 100.08
CA TYR A 49 -142.91 30.57 101.54
C TYR A 49 -142.21 31.66 102.36
N CYS A 50 -142.66 31.86 103.60
CA CYS A 50 -142.02 32.73 104.60
C CYS A 50 -140.55 32.35 104.80
N ARG A 51 -139.68 33.36 104.87
CA ARG A 51 -138.23 33.23 104.99
C ARG A 51 -137.70 33.70 106.33
N ASP A 52 -138.47 34.57 106.98
CA ASP A 52 -138.33 35.09 108.34
C ASP A 52 -138.51 34.04 109.45
N ASN A 53 -139.02 32.84 109.13
CA ASN A 53 -139.23 31.75 110.09
C ASN A 53 -138.32 30.54 109.81
N ASP A 54 -137.04 30.75 109.51
CA ASP A 54 -136.03 29.70 109.25
C ASP A 54 -136.48 28.56 108.32
N GLY A 55 -137.25 28.92 107.28
CA GLY A 55 -137.80 27.98 106.30
C GLY A 55 -138.80 26.97 106.89
N GLU A 56 -139.34 27.19 108.10
CA GLU A 56 -140.31 26.31 108.73
C GLU A 56 -141.55 26.12 107.86
N CYS A 57 -142.08 27.20 107.28
CA CYS A 57 -143.24 27.12 106.36
C CYS A 57 -142.97 26.27 105.11
N GLN A 58 -141.75 26.33 104.56
CA GLN A 58 -141.35 25.47 103.44
C GLN A 58 -141.23 24.01 103.88
N ARG A 59 -140.63 23.76 105.06
CA ARG A 59 -140.50 22.42 105.66
C ARG A 59 -141.86 21.82 106.01
N ALA A 60 -142.78 22.60 106.57
CA ALA A 60 -144.13 22.19 106.91
C ALA A 60 -144.96 21.86 105.66
N SER A 61 -144.94 22.70 104.62
CA SER A 61 -145.57 22.38 103.33
C SER A 61 -144.94 21.16 102.66
N ARG A 62 -143.61 20.96 102.79
CA ARG A 62 -142.94 19.74 102.34
C ARG A 62 -143.39 18.51 103.14
N ASN A 63 -143.52 18.63 104.46
CA ASN A 63 -144.04 17.56 105.32
C ASN A 63 -145.51 17.25 105.03
N VAL A 64 -146.35 18.25 104.75
CA VAL A 64 -147.74 18.06 104.31
C VAL A 64 -147.78 17.29 102.99
N ARG A 65 -146.96 17.67 101.99
CA ARG A 65 -146.86 16.92 100.73
C ARG A 65 -146.30 15.50 100.91
N MET A 66 -145.29 15.32 101.76
CA MET A 66 -144.76 14.00 102.11
C MET A 66 -145.82 13.15 102.81
N ARG A 67 -146.62 13.72 103.73
CA ARG A 67 -147.75 13.05 104.37
C ARG A 67 -148.85 12.69 103.36
N HIS A 68 -149.19 13.58 102.43
CA HIS A 68 -150.16 13.27 101.37
C HIS A 68 -149.65 12.20 100.38
N ARG A 69 -148.34 12.16 100.09
CA ARG A 69 -147.74 11.08 99.28
C ARG A 69 -147.68 9.74 100.00
N ALA A 70 -147.42 9.76 101.31
CA ALA A 70 -147.27 8.57 102.15
C ALA A 70 -148.59 8.15 102.83
N ALA A 71 -149.70 8.85 102.58
CA ALA A 71 -151.01 8.51 103.11
C ALA A 71 -151.53 7.21 102.45
N PRO A 72 -151.79 6.14 103.22
CA PRO A 72 -152.35 4.91 102.68
C PRO A 72 -153.79 5.14 102.20
N GLY A 73 -154.13 4.61 101.02
CA GLY A 73 -155.47 4.69 100.43
C GLY A 73 -155.59 5.59 99.20
N LEU A 74 -156.84 5.79 98.76
CA LEU A 74 -157.21 6.42 97.48
C LEU A 74 -156.64 7.83 97.31
N ALA A 75 -156.54 8.61 98.39
CA ALA A 75 -156.00 9.97 98.35
C ALA A 75 -154.51 10.04 97.95
N GLY A 76 -153.69 9.09 98.40
CA GLY A 76 -152.27 9.02 98.03
C GLY A 76 -152.05 8.52 96.60
N GLN A 77 -152.94 7.65 96.09
CA GLN A 77 -152.94 7.24 94.68
C GLN A 77 -153.34 8.41 93.76
N VAL A 78 -154.36 9.19 94.12
CA VAL A 78 -154.79 10.38 93.35
C VAL A 78 -153.69 11.46 93.32
N ALA A 79 -152.96 11.65 94.42
CA ALA A 79 -151.84 12.60 94.43
C ALA A 79 -150.70 12.18 93.49
N ARG A 80 -150.37 10.88 93.42
CA ARG A 80 -149.34 10.36 92.51
C ARG A 80 -149.78 10.39 91.04
N THR A 81 -151.05 10.12 90.75
CA THR A 81 -151.57 10.25 89.37
C THR A 81 -151.56 11.70 88.92
N TRP A 82 -151.87 12.66 89.79
CA TRP A 82 -151.75 14.08 89.47
C TRP A 82 -150.30 14.53 89.22
N GLU A 83 -149.30 14.04 89.98
CA GLU A 83 -147.89 14.32 89.69
C GLU A 83 -147.42 13.69 88.37
N ALA A 84 -147.94 12.51 88.00
CA ALA A 84 -147.66 11.89 86.71
C ALA A 84 -148.29 12.66 85.54
N VAL A 85 -149.50 13.18 85.72
CA VAL A 85 -150.18 14.06 84.76
C VAL A 85 -149.40 15.36 84.58
N ASP A 86 -148.95 15.99 85.67
CA ASP A 86 -148.13 17.22 85.62
C ASP A 86 -146.79 17.00 84.89
N ARG A 87 -146.17 15.82 85.06
CA ARG A 87 -144.97 15.44 84.30
C ARG A 87 -145.23 15.19 82.83
N LEU A 88 -146.35 14.54 82.50
CA LEU A 88 -146.73 14.31 81.11
C LEU A 88 -147.07 15.64 80.43
N ASP A 89 -147.75 16.55 81.12
CA ASP A 89 -148.03 17.89 80.62
C ASP A 89 -146.73 18.67 80.38
N GLN A 90 -145.78 18.60 81.31
CA GLN A 90 -144.48 19.23 81.14
C GLN A 90 -143.68 18.62 79.97
N LEU A 91 -143.71 17.30 79.79
CA LEU A 91 -143.08 16.65 78.65
C LEU A 91 -143.77 17.02 77.33
N VAL A 92 -145.10 17.09 77.29
CA VAL A 92 -145.86 17.54 76.12
C VAL A 92 -145.52 18.98 75.79
N VAL A 93 -145.44 19.87 76.78
CA VAL A 93 -145.01 21.26 76.56
C VAL A 93 -143.59 21.30 75.99
N THR A 94 -142.63 20.54 76.56
CA THR A 94 -141.25 20.55 76.06
C THR A 94 -141.14 19.94 74.65
N LEU A 95 -141.89 18.87 74.37
CA LEU A 95 -141.94 18.25 73.04
C LEU A 95 -142.66 19.12 72.03
N SER A 96 -143.74 19.80 72.41
CA SER A 96 -144.44 20.76 71.57
C SER A 96 -143.59 21.99 71.29
N GLU A 97 -142.83 22.50 72.26
CA GLU A 97 -141.88 23.59 72.06
C GLU A 97 -140.71 23.18 71.17
N ALA A 98 -140.14 21.99 71.38
CA ALA A 98 -139.07 21.46 70.52
C ALA A 98 -139.57 21.18 69.10
N LEU A 99 -140.74 20.55 68.96
CA LEU A 99 -141.35 20.27 67.66
C LEU A 99 -141.76 21.58 66.97
N HIS A 100 -142.26 22.58 67.70
CA HIS A 100 -142.55 23.90 67.13
C HIS A 100 -141.26 24.65 66.79
N ALA A 101 -140.18 24.51 67.56
CA ALA A 101 -138.88 25.11 67.25
C ALA A 101 -138.26 24.53 65.97
N GLU A 102 -138.49 23.23 65.68
CA GLU A 102 -137.96 22.55 64.49
C GLU A 102 -138.93 22.57 63.28
N MET A 103 -140.25 22.51 63.52
CA MET A 103 -141.31 22.47 62.47
C MET A 103 -142.03 23.81 62.24
N SER A 104 -141.75 24.85 63.02
CA SER A 104 -142.19 26.21 62.66
C SER A 104 -141.49 26.67 61.38
N PRO A 105 -142.10 27.60 60.63
CA PRO A 105 -141.45 28.20 59.45
C PRO A 105 -140.03 28.70 59.75
N ALA A 106 -139.81 29.30 60.93
CA ALA A 106 -138.50 29.80 61.35
C ALA A 106 -137.48 28.67 61.68
N GLY A 107 -137.95 27.51 62.15
CA GLY A 107 -137.12 26.33 62.38
C GLY A 107 -136.63 25.71 61.08
N VAL A 108 -137.56 25.52 60.13
CA VAL A 108 -137.26 25.00 58.79
C VAL A 108 -136.34 25.96 58.03
N GLU A 109 -136.58 27.27 58.10
CA GLU A 109 -135.68 28.27 57.50
C GLU A 109 -134.26 28.21 58.07
N ARG A 110 -134.11 27.95 59.39
CA ARG A 110 -132.81 27.76 60.03
C ARG A 110 -132.13 26.49 59.54
N GLN A 111 -132.84 25.36 59.47
CA GLN A 111 -132.29 24.10 58.94
C GLN A 111 -131.90 24.25 57.46
N VAL A 112 -132.74 24.90 56.65
CA VAL A 112 -132.43 25.19 55.24
C VAL A 112 -131.23 26.13 55.12
N ALA A 113 -131.11 27.15 55.98
CA ALA A 113 -129.95 28.04 56.01
C ALA A 113 -128.67 27.30 56.44
N GLU A 114 -128.75 26.39 57.41
CA GLU A 114 -127.65 25.55 57.85
C GLU A 114 -127.19 24.60 56.74
N VAL A 115 -128.13 23.89 56.09
CA VAL A 115 -127.83 23.03 54.94
C VAL A 115 -127.25 23.85 53.80
N ARG A 116 -127.79 25.04 53.49
CA ARG A 116 -127.22 25.93 52.47
C ARG A 116 -125.81 26.41 52.84
N ALA A 117 -125.54 26.72 54.11
CA ALA A 117 -124.23 27.11 54.57
C ALA A 117 -123.24 25.93 54.48
N GLU A 118 -123.67 24.72 54.83
CA GLU A 118 -122.86 23.51 54.73
C GLU A 118 -122.58 23.14 53.26
N THR A 119 -123.59 23.17 52.39
CA THR A 119 -123.40 22.99 50.94
C THR A 119 -122.48 24.07 50.37
N SER A 120 -122.60 25.32 50.81
CA SER A 120 -121.70 26.40 50.37
C SER A 120 -120.26 26.16 50.82
N ARG A 121 -120.04 25.64 52.05
CA ARG A 121 -118.71 25.22 52.53
C ARG A 121 -118.15 24.07 51.71
N GLN A 122 -118.95 23.05 51.41
CA GLN A 122 -118.53 21.91 50.60
C GLN A 122 -118.18 22.32 49.17
N ILE A 123 -118.98 23.22 48.55
CA ILE A 123 -118.68 23.77 47.22
C ILE A 123 -117.38 24.59 47.25
N ALA A 124 -117.18 25.43 48.28
CA ALA A 124 -115.94 26.19 48.44
C ALA A 124 -114.71 25.28 48.63
N ALA A 125 -114.85 24.20 49.42
CA ALA A 125 -113.81 23.19 49.60
C ALA A 125 -113.50 22.48 48.28
N ALA A 126 -114.51 22.01 47.54
CA ALA A 126 -114.34 21.36 46.25
C ALA A 126 -113.70 22.29 45.20
N HIS A 127 -114.03 23.59 45.20
CA HIS A 127 -113.36 24.56 44.34
C HIS A 127 -111.89 24.78 44.74
N THR A 128 -111.60 24.83 46.05
CA THR A 128 -110.23 24.95 46.55
C THR A 128 -109.41 23.73 46.15
N GLU A 129 -109.92 22.52 46.37
CA GLU A 129 -109.28 21.25 45.98
C GLU A 129 -109.06 21.16 44.47
N ARG A 130 -110.05 21.55 43.66
CA ARG A 130 -109.91 21.58 42.20
C ARG A 130 -108.82 22.56 41.77
N ASP A 131 -108.79 23.75 42.36
CA ASP A 131 -107.82 24.78 42.01
C ASP A 131 -106.41 24.40 42.48
N ASP A 132 -106.27 23.72 43.63
CA ASP A 132 -105.02 23.10 44.08
C ASP A 132 -104.57 22.00 43.13
N ALA A 133 -105.45 21.07 42.77
CA ALA A 133 -105.15 20.00 41.81
C ALA A 133 -104.74 20.57 40.43
N ARG A 134 -105.35 21.68 39.99
CA ARG A 134 -104.95 22.37 38.77
C ARG A 134 -103.55 22.97 38.90
N ARG A 135 -103.25 23.66 40.02
CA ARG A 135 -101.91 24.22 40.29
C ARG A 135 -100.86 23.10 40.36
N ASP A 136 -101.19 21.96 40.94
CA ASP A 136 -100.31 20.79 41.02
C ASP A 136 -100.04 20.20 39.63
N GLY A 137 -101.08 20.07 38.80
CA GLY A 137 -100.95 19.67 37.41
C GLY A 137 -100.08 20.61 36.60
N GLU A 138 -100.29 21.93 36.72
CA GLU A 138 -99.46 22.95 36.07
C GLU A 138 -98.00 22.87 36.52
N ARG A 139 -97.75 22.70 37.83
CA ARG A 139 -96.40 22.50 38.37
C ARG A 139 -95.74 21.21 37.85
N ALA A 140 -96.47 20.11 37.81
CA ALA A 140 -95.97 18.84 37.30
C ALA A 140 -95.63 18.91 35.80
N VAL A 141 -96.45 19.59 35.00
CA VAL A 141 -96.18 19.83 33.57
C VAL A 141 -94.94 20.71 33.40
N GLN A 142 -94.77 21.77 34.17
CA GLN A 142 -93.58 22.61 34.14
C GLN A 142 -92.32 21.82 34.53
N GLN A 143 -92.38 21.01 35.59
CA GLN A 143 -91.27 20.15 36.01
C GLN A 143 -90.92 19.11 34.93
N ALA A 144 -91.91 18.48 34.31
CA ALA A 144 -91.68 17.54 33.22
C ALA A 144 -91.05 18.23 31.99
N ALA A 145 -91.47 19.45 31.67
CA ALA A 145 -90.88 20.22 30.57
C ALA A 145 -89.39 20.56 30.85
N VAL A 146 -89.05 20.96 32.08
CA VAL A 146 -87.66 21.20 32.50
C VAL A 146 -86.85 19.91 32.42
N ALA A 147 -87.35 18.80 32.97
CA ALA A 147 -86.66 17.51 32.92
C ALA A 147 -86.42 17.01 31.48
N VAL A 148 -87.37 17.25 30.57
CA VAL A 148 -87.21 16.93 29.15
C VAL A 148 -86.15 17.83 28.49
N GLN A 149 -86.11 19.12 28.81
CA GLN A 149 -85.06 20.03 28.31
C GLN A 149 -83.67 19.63 28.82
N GLU A 150 -83.54 19.32 30.11
CA GLU A 150 -82.29 18.84 30.72
C GLU A 150 -81.84 17.52 30.09
N ALA A 151 -82.76 16.58 29.86
CA ALA A 151 -82.44 15.32 29.19
C ALA A 151 -82.00 15.51 27.73
N MET A 152 -82.57 16.49 27.02
CA MET A 152 -82.12 16.85 25.67
C MET A 152 -80.73 17.50 25.69
N ALA A 153 -80.46 18.40 26.63
CA ALA A 153 -79.15 19.01 26.80
C ALA A 153 -78.08 17.97 27.13
N ALA A 154 -78.34 17.07 28.08
CA ALA A 154 -77.41 16.00 28.46
C ALA A 154 -77.13 15.01 27.31
N ARG A 155 -78.12 14.76 26.44
CA ARG A 155 -77.91 13.94 25.23
C ARG A 155 -77.03 14.67 24.22
N ALA A 156 -77.25 15.96 23.99
CA ALA A 156 -76.41 16.77 23.10
C ALA A 156 -74.96 16.82 23.60
N GLU A 157 -74.75 17.10 24.89
CA GLU A 157 -73.40 17.11 25.50
C GLU A 157 -72.69 15.76 25.37
N ARG A 158 -73.41 14.65 25.58
CA ARG A 158 -72.85 13.31 25.41
C ARG A 158 -72.46 13.04 23.95
N ASP A 159 -73.29 13.45 23.00
CA ASP A 159 -73.04 13.21 21.59
C ASP A 159 -71.87 14.09 21.09
N ASP A 160 -71.75 15.33 21.56
CA ASP A 160 -70.58 16.19 21.33
C ASP A 160 -69.31 15.59 21.93
N ALA A 161 -69.36 15.11 23.18
CA ALA A 161 -68.23 14.45 23.82
C ALA A 161 -67.77 13.19 23.07
N ARG A 162 -68.71 12.42 22.51
CA ARG A 162 -68.40 11.27 21.64
C ARG A 162 -67.72 11.69 20.35
N GLN A 163 -68.21 12.72 19.67
CA GLN A 163 -67.58 13.24 18.45
C GLN A 163 -66.17 13.77 18.71
N GLN A 164 -65.97 14.46 19.84
CA GLN A 164 -64.65 14.93 20.27
C GLN A 164 -63.71 13.75 20.55
N ALA A 165 -64.17 12.72 21.26
CA ALA A 165 -63.38 11.52 21.53
C ALA A 165 -63.02 10.76 20.25
N GLU A 166 -63.94 10.64 19.29
CA GLU A 166 -63.66 10.04 17.98
C GLU A 166 -62.63 10.84 17.19
N THR A 167 -62.74 12.17 17.20
CA THR A 167 -61.79 13.07 16.53
C THR A 167 -60.40 12.95 17.15
N ALA A 168 -60.31 12.99 18.49
CA ALA A 168 -59.06 12.81 19.22
C ALA A 168 -58.42 11.44 18.93
N ARG A 169 -59.24 10.38 18.84
CA ARG A 169 -58.76 9.05 18.47
C ARG A 169 -58.20 9.00 17.05
N ARG A 170 -58.90 9.58 16.06
CA ARG A 170 -58.40 9.65 14.67
C ARG A 170 -57.09 10.44 14.57
N GLN A 171 -56.97 11.52 15.35
CA GLN A 171 -55.74 12.30 15.44
C GLN A 171 -54.59 11.49 16.06
N ALA A 172 -54.86 10.75 17.14
CA ALA A 172 -53.88 9.87 17.77
C ALA A 172 -53.44 8.73 16.83
N ASP A 173 -54.37 8.10 16.11
CA ASP A 173 -54.07 7.05 15.14
C ASP A 173 -53.22 7.59 13.98
N THR A 174 -53.51 8.81 13.51
CA THR A 174 -52.72 9.49 12.47
C THR A 174 -51.31 9.81 12.97
N ALA A 175 -51.18 10.37 14.19
CA ALA A 175 -49.89 10.67 14.79
C ALA A 175 -49.06 9.40 15.03
N ALA A 176 -49.70 8.30 15.45
CA ALA A 176 -49.04 7.00 15.61
C ALA A 176 -48.54 6.45 14.26
N ALA A 177 -49.34 6.55 13.20
CA ALA A 177 -48.92 6.15 11.86
C ALA A 177 -47.73 6.98 11.35
N GLN A 178 -47.77 8.30 11.52
CA GLN A 178 -46.67 9.20 11.17
C GLN A 178 -45.39 8.90 11.96
N ALA A 179 -45.52 8.60 13.26
CA ALA A 179 -44.38 8.22 14.08
C ALA A 179 -43.77 6.88 13.63
N ALA A 180 -44.59 5.90 13.28
CA ALA A 180 -44.13 4.62 12.76
C ALA A 180 -43.40 4.78 11.41
N GLU A 181 -43.94 5.61 10.51
CA GLU A 181 -43.30 5.94 9.22
C GLU A 181 -41.96 6.65 9.43
N ALA A 182 -41.90 7.62 10.35
CA ALA A 182 -40.66 8.33 10.66
C ALA A 182 -39.58 7.40 11.25
N LEU A 183 -39.97 6.43 12.09
CA LEU A 183 -39.05 5.41 12.61
C LEU A 183 -38.55 4.48 11.50
N ALA A 184 -39.44 4.03 10.61
CA ALA A 184 -39.06 3.19 9.47
C ALA A 184 -38.08 3.93 8.54
N ALA A 185 -38.37 5.20 8.22
CA ALA A 185 -37.49 6.04 7.40
C ALA A 185 -36.12 6.27 8.07
N ARG A 186 -36.09 6.45 9.41
CA ARG A 186 -34.84 6.55 10.17
C ARG A 186 -34.04 5.26 10.07
N ASP A 187 -34.67 4.11 10.26
CA ASP A 187 -33.98 2.81 10.25
C ASP A 187 -33.44 2.49 8.86
N GLU A 188 -34.20 2.82 7.80
CA GLU A 188 -33.73 2.74 6.41
C GLU A 188 -32.54 3.67 6.16
N ALA A 189 -32.60 4.92 6.63
CA ALA A 189 -31.49 5.87 6.51
C ALA A 189 -30.23 5.40 7.26
N GLN A 190 -30.40 4.78 8.44
CA GLN A 190 -29.30 4.20 9.21
C GLN A 190 -28.70 2.98 8.50
N ALA A 191 -29.53 2.10 7.93
CA ALA A 191 -29.07 0.96 7.14
C ALA A 191 -28.31 1.42 5.89
N ALA A 192 -28.83 2.42 5.17
CA ALA A 192 -28.17 3.01 4.00
C ALA A 192 -26.83 3.67 4.38
N ALA A 193 -26.77 4.42 5.49
CA ALA A 193 -25.54 5.00 6.00
C ALA A 193 -24.51 3.93 6.39
N GLY A 194 -24.95 2.84 7.03
CA GLY A 194 -24.10 1.70 7.36
C GLY A 194 -23.55 1.01 6.11
N ALA A 195 -24.37 0.77 5.10
CA ALA A 195 -23.95 0.20 3.82
C ALA A 195 -22.95 1.12 3.10
N ALA A 196 -23.19 2.43 3.08
CA ALA A 196 -22.26 3.40 2.51
C ALA A 196 -20.91 3.43 3.24
N ALA A 197 -20.92 3.36 4.58
CA ALA A 197 -19.70 3.27 5.38
C ALA A 197 -18.92 1.97 5.10
N ALA A 198 -19.60 0.84 4.96
CA ALA A 198 -18.98 -0.44 4.60
C ALA A 198 -18.34 -0.41 3.20
N LEU A 199 -19.04 0.15 2.20
CA LEU A 199 -18.49 0.34 0.85
C LEU A 199 -17.27 1.26 0.85
N ARG A 200 -17.29 2.33 1.64
CA ARG A 200 -16.13 3.22 1.79
C ARG A 200 -14.93 2.49 2.41
N ALA A 201 -15.14 1.73 3.48
CA ALA A 201 -14.08 0.95 4.10
C ALA A 201 -13.49 -0.09 3.14
N GLN A 202 -14.33 -0.76 2.35
CA GLN A 202 -13.88 -1.68 1.31
C GLN A 202 -13.04 -0.97 0.25
N ALA A 203 -13.50 0.19 -0.25
CA ALA A 203 -12.76 0.97 -1.24
C ALA A 203 -11.41 1.48 -0.72
N GLU A 204 -11.33 1.84 0.58
CA GLU A 204 -10.07 2.23 1.22
C GLU A 204 -9.10 1.02 1.32
N ASN A 205 -9.60 -0.15 1.70
CA ASN A 205 -8.81 -1.39 1.73
C ASN A 205 -8.31 -1.79 0.33
N ASP A 206 -9.17 -1.75 -0.68
CA ASP A 206 -8.82 -2.08 -2.06
C ASP A 206 -7.76 -1.11 -2.61
N ARG A 207 -7.88 0.18 -2.30
CA ARG A 207 -6.89 1.19 -2.65
C ARG A 207 -5.54 0.91 -2.00
N ASP A 208 -5.54 0.55 -0.72
CA ASP A 208 -4.30 0.30 0.02
C ASP A 208 -3.64 -1.02 -0.42
N ALA A 209 -4.44 -2.04 -0.76
CA ALA A 209 -3.96 -3.25 -1.42
C ALA A 209 -3.34 -2.97 -2.80
N ALA A 210 -4.00 -2.15 -3.63
CA ALA A 210 -3.47 -1.75 -4.94
C ALA A 210 -2.17 -0.94 -4.82
N ARG A 211 -2.05 -0.08 -3.80
CA ARG A 211 -0.80 0.65 -3.49
C ARG A 211 0.33 -0.28 -3.09
N ALA A 212 0.05 -1.25 -2.22
CA ALA A 212 1.05 -2.25 -1.82
C ALA A 212 1.51 -3.08 -3.03
N GLN A 213 0.59 -3.53 -3.88
CA GLN A 213 0.92 -4.24 -5.12
C GLN A 213 1.79 -3.39 -6.06
N LEU A 214 1.46 -2.10 -6.24
CA LEU A 214 2.25 -1.18 -7.06
C LEU A 214 3.67 -1.02 -6.53
N GLU A 215 3.85 -0.95 -5.21
CA GLU A 215 5.18 -0.84 -4.61
C GLU A 215 6.00 -2.12 -4.81
N THR A 216 5.39 -3.30 -4.65
CA THR A 216 6.04 -4.58 -4.99
C THR A 216 6.47 -4.60 -6.46
N VAL A 217 5.58 -4.24 -7.39
CA VAL A 217 5.92 -4.22 -8.83
C VAL A 217 7.05 -3.22 -9.13
N ARG A 218 7.12 -2.08 -8.43
CA ARG A 218 8.24 -1.14 -8.57
C ARG A 218 9.55 -1.73 -8.07
N HIS A 219 9.53 -2.40 -6.92
CA HIS A 219 10.72 -3.09 -6.41
C HIS A 219 11.19 -4.19 -7.35
N ASP A 220 10.29 -4.99 -7.90
CA ASP A 220 10.60 -6.03 -8.89
C ASP A 220 11.17 -5.42 -10.18
N LEU A 221 10.58 -4.31 -10.67
CA LEU A 221 11.09 -3.59 -11.84
C LEU A 221 12.51 -3.06 -11.61
N ASP A 222 12.78 -2.48 -10.43
CA ASP A 222 14.10 -1.97 -10.10
C ASP A 222 15.12 -3.11 -9.91
N ALA A 223 14.71 -4.26 -9.38
CA ALA A 223 15.53 -5.46 -9.32
C ALA A 223 15.88 -5.97 -10.73
N ALA A 224 14.88 -6.11 -11.60
CA ALA A 224 15.06 -6.52 -12.99
C ALA A 224 15.97 -5.54 -13.78
N ARG A 225 15.86 -4.23 -13.51
CA ARG A 225 16.76 -3.22 -14.09
C ARG A 225 18.21 -3.42 -13.63
N ARG A 226 18.44 -3.62 -12.33
CA ARG A 226 19.78 -3.90 -11.79
C ARG A 226 20.39 -5.17 -12.39
N GLU A 227 19.58 -6.21 -12.55
CA GLU A 227 19.98 -7.46 -13.20
C GLU A 227 20.34 -7.22 -14.69
N ASN A 228 19.51 -6.47 -15.42
CA ASN A 228 19.80 -6.14 -16.82
C ASN A 228 21.12 -5.35 -16.96
N ASP A 229 21.37 -4.39 -16.07
CA ASP A 229 22.62 -3.63 -16.05
C ASP A 229 23.82 -4.51 -15.69
N ALA A 230 23.66 -5.49 -14.79
CA ALA A 230 24.70 -6.47 -14.49
C ALA A 230 25.03 -7.33 -15.70
N VAL A 231 24.02 -7.91 -16.36
CA VAL A 231 24.17 -8.71 -17.58
C VAL A 231 24.80 -7.88 -18.71
N ARG A 232 24.45 -6.60 -18.85
CA ARG A 232 25.09 -5.70 -19.83
C ARG A 232 26.58 -5.51 -19.55
N ARG A 233 26.96 -5.28 -18.29
CA ARG A 233 28.37 -5.17 -17.89
C ARG A 233 29.14 -6.46 -18.14
N GLU A 234 28.55 -7.61 -17.84
CA GLU A 234 29.12 -8.92 -18.13
C GLU A 234 29.32 -9.12 -19.64
N LEU A 235 28.32 -8.75 -20.46
CA LEU A 235 28.40 -8.82 -21.92
C LEU A 235 29.52 -7.92 -22.47
N ASP A 236 29.65 -6.69 -21.98
CA ASP A 236 30.70 -5.78 -22.43
C ASP A 236 32.09 -6.25 -21.98
N THR A 237 32.20 -6.83 -20.78
CA THR A 237 33.43 -7.49 -20.30
C THR A 237 33.80 -8.68 -21.20
N ALA A 238 32.84 -9.54 -21.52
CA ALA A 238 33.04 -10.68 -22.41
C ALA A 238 33.44 -10.24 -23.84
N ARG A 239 32.85 -9.15 -24.34
CA ARG A 239 33.23 -8.53 -25.63
C ARG A 239 34.65 -7.98 -25.59
N GLY A 240 35.05 -7.33 -24.49
CA GLY A 240 36.42 -6.87 -24.26
C GLY A 240 37.42 -8.03 -24.31
N ALA A 241 37.17 -9.06 -23.52
CA ALA A 241 38.00 -10.28 -23.49
C ALA A 241 38.09 -10.96 -24.86
N ALA A 242 36.97 -11.04 -25.60
CA ALA A 242 36.95 -11.60 -26.96
C ALA A 242 37.81 -10.77 -27.95
N ARG A 243 37.82 -9.44 -27.83
CA ARG A 243 38.68 -8.56 -28.65
C ARG A 243 40.17 -8.74 -28.31
N GLU A 244 40.50 -8.86 -27.03
CA GLU A 244 41.88 -9.13 -26.59
C GLU A 244 42.38 -10.49 -27.08
N LEU A 245 41.55 -11.53 -26.97
CA LEU A 245 41.83 -12.86 -27.53
C LEU A 245 42.04 -12.81 -29.04
N ALA A 246 41.21 -12.05 -29.76
CA ALA A 246 41.36 -11.87 -31.21
C ALA A 246 42.68 -11.15 -31.56
N ALA A 247 43.03 -10.07 -30.84
CA ALA A 247 44.29 -9.35 -31.04
C ALA A 247 45.51 -10.21 -30.70
N ALA A 248 45.43 -11.01 -29.62
CA ALA A 248 46.47 -11.96 -29.24
C ALA A 248 46.65 -13.04 -30.31
N ARG A 249 45.55 -13.57 -30.87
CA ARG A 249 45.59 -14.50 -32.00
C ARG A 249 46.25 -13.85 -33.21
N ASP A 250 45.86 -12.64 -33.60
CA ASP A 250 46.42 -11.97 -34.78
C ASP A 250 47.92 -11.69 -34.61
N SER A 251 48.34 -11.29 -33.41
CA SER A 251 49.77 -11.15 -33.07
C SER A 251 50.51 -12.49 -33.15
N ALA A 252 49.92 -13.57 -32.63
CA ALA A 252 50.52 -14.90 -32.69
C ALA A 252 50.63 -15.40 -34.15
N THR A 253 49.62 -15.15 -34.98
CA THR A 253 49.66 -15.45 -36.42
C THR A 253 50.77 -14.66 -37.12
N ALA A 254 50.89 -13.35 -36.88
CA ALA A 254 51.96 -12.53 -37.46
C ALA A 254 53.36 -12.97 -37.00
N GLN A 255 53.52 -13.39 -35.73
CA GLN A 255 54.77 -13.95 -35.23
C GLN A 255 55.09 -15.29 -35.90
N ALA A 256 54.10 -16.16 -36.10
CA ALA A 256 54.28 -17.42 -36.81
C ALA A 256 54.67 -17.19 -38.28
N GLU A 257 54.06 -16.23 -38.97
CA GLU A 257 54.43 -15.84 -40.34
C GLU A 257 55.87 -15.34 -40.43
N ARG A 258 56.31 -14.47 -39.50
CA ARG A 258 57.71 -14.02 -39.43
C ARG A 258 58.66 -15.18 -39.17
N ALA A 259 58.34 -16.08 -38.25
CA ALA A 259 59.16 -17.26 -37.98
C ALA A 259 59.29 -18.18 -39.21
N VAL A 260 58.23 -18.30 -40.02
CA VAL A 260 58.28 -19.02 -41.31
C VAL A 260 59.19 -18.31 -42.30
N GLN A 261 59.07 -16.98 -42.45
CA GLN A 261 59.95 -16.19 -43.33
C GLN A 261 61.42 -16.27 -42.91
N ASP A 262 61.71 -16.15 -41.61
CA ASP A 262 63.06 -16.29 -41.06
C ASP A 262 63.62 -17.69 -41.34
N ARG A 263 62.81 -18.74 -41.10
CA ARG A 263 63.18 -20.12 -41.42
C ARG A 263 63.51 -20.29 -42.91
N ASP A 264 62.70 -19.72 -43.79
CA ASP A 264 62.90 -19.83 -45.23
C ASP A 264 64.16 -19.06 -45.67
N SER A 265 64.43 -17.87 -45.10
CA SER A 265 65.68 -17.14 -45.32
C SER A 265 66.91 -17.92 -44.84
N VAL A 266 66.86 -18.53 -43.64
CA VAL A 266 67.94 -19.39 -43.13
C VAL A 266 68.14 -20.59 -44.05
N ARG A 267 67.05 -21.18 -44.58
CA ARG A 267 67.12 -22.30 -45.53
C ARG A 267 67.80 -21.89 -46.84
N GLU A 268 67.48 -20.71 -47.38
CA GLU A 268 68.15 -20.16 -48.57
C GLU A 268 69.63 -19.86 -48.31
N GLN A 269 69.96 -19.24 -47.16
CA GLN A 269 71.34 -19.00 -46.75
C GLN A 269 72.13 -20.30 -46.62
N LEU A 270 71.53 -21.34 -46.03
CA LEU A 270 72.14 -22.66 -45.91
C LEU A 270 72.35 -23.31 -47.27
N SER A 271 71.36 -23.22 -48.18
CA SER A 271 71.51 -23.69 -49.56
C SER A 271 72.67 -22.98 -50.27
N ALA A 272 72.72 -21.64 -50.21
CA ALA A 272 73.79 -20.87 -50.82
C ALA A 272 75.17 -21.17 -50.19
N ALA A 273 75.24 -21.38 -48.88
CA ALA A 273 76.45 -21.80 -48.20
C ALA A 273 76.90 -23.20 -48.66
N ASN A 274 75.96 -24.12 -48.84
CA ASN A 274 76.22 -25.46 -49.34
C ASN A 274 76.72 -25.44 -50.81
N ASP A 275 76.14 -24.57 -51.65
CA ASP A 275 76.60 -24.37 -53.03
C ASP A 275 78.02 -23.79 -53.07
N ARG A 276 78.32 -22.80 -52.20
CA ARG A 276 79.68 -22.26 -52.04
C ARG A 276 80.67 -23.32 -51.57
N LEU A 277 80.28 -24.16 -50.61
CA LEU A 277 81.11 -25.27 -50.12
C LEU A 277 81.39 -26.27 -51.25
N THR A 278 80.37 -26.61 -52.04
CA THR A 278 80.49 -27.51 -53.19
C THR A 278 81.45 -26.92 -54.24
N ALA A 279 81.29 -25.64 -54.58
CA ALA A 279 82.18 -24.94 -55.51
C ALA A 279 83.63 -24.86 -54.99
N ALA A 280 83.82 -24.53 -53.71
CA ALA A 280 85.14 -24.49 -53.09
C ALA A 280 85.81 -25.88 -53.09
N THR A 281 85.03 -26.94 -52.85
CA THR A 281 85.52 -28.33 -52.91
C THR A 281 85.97 -28.68 -54.34
N ALA A 282 85.19 -28.31 -55.36
CA ALA A 282 85.56 -28.50 -56.77
C ALA A 282 86.83 -27.71 -57.15
N GLN A 283 86.97 -26.47 -56.66
CA GLN A 283 88.18 -25.66 -56.85
C GLN A 283 89.40 -26.28 -56.18
N LEU A 284 89.25 -26.83 -54.96
CA LEU A 284 90.33 -27.55 -54.29
C LEU A 284 90.75 -28.81 -55.06
N GLN A 285 89.79 -29.55 -55.62
CA GLN A 285 90.08 -30.70 -56.48
C GLN A 285 90.82 -30.29 -57.76
N ASP A 286 90.41 -29.21 -58.42
CA ASP A 286 91.11 -28.68 -59.60
C ASP A 286 92.53 -28.16 -59.27
N ARG A 287 92.69 -27.51 -58.11
CA ARG A 287 94.01 -27.11 -57.61
C ARG A 287 94.91 -28.32 -57.32
N ASP A 288 94.37 -29.39 -56.75
CA ASP A 288 95.14 -30.60 -56.45
C ASP A 288 95.54 -31.36 -57.73
N THR A 289 94.67 -31.44 -58.74
CA THR A 289 95.03 -32.00 -60.05
C THR A 289 96.09 -31.14 -60.74
N GLN A 290 95.99 -29.81 -60.69
CA GLN A 290 97.01 -28.90 -61.20
C GLN A 290 98.34 -29.05 -60.47
N LEU A 291 98.34 -29.11 -59.13
CA LEU A 291 99.55 -29.34 -58.34
C LEU A 291 100.20 -30.69 -58.68
N THR A 292 99.40 -31.73 -58.89
CA THR A 292 99.87 -33.05 -59.32
C THR A 292 100.50 -32.98 -60.72
N ALA A 293 99.88 -32.25 -61.65
CA ALA A 293 100.43 -32.03 -62.99
C ALA A 293 101.74 -31.24 -62.95
N VAL A 294 101.82 -30.16 -62.18
CA VAL A 294 103.04 -29.35 -61.99
C VAL A 294 104.15 -30.20 -61.36
N ARG A 295 103.84 -31.03 -60.35
CA ARG A 295 104.81 -31.97 -59.76
C ARG A 295 105.33 -32.98 -60.78
N ALA A 296 104.45 -33.54 -61.61
CA ALA A 296 104.84 -34.46 -62.68
C ALA A 296 105.74 -33.76 -63.73
N GLN A 297 105.42 -32.52 -64.10
CA GLN A 297 106.22 -31.72 -65.01
C GLN A 297 107.61 -31.41 -64.43
N LEU A 298 107.69 -30.93 -63.18
CA LEU A 298 108.96 -30.67 -62.49
C LEU A 298 109.80 -31.93 -62.35
N ALA A 299 109.18 -33.09 -62.08
CA ALA A 299 109.89 -34.37 -62.03
C ALA A 299 110.46 -34.77 -63.41
N ALA A 300 109.71 -34.55 -64.49
CA ALA A 300 110.18 -34.79 -65.85
C ALA A 300 111.32 -33.82 -66.25
N GLU A 301 111.20 -32.53 -65.90
CA GLU A 301 112.24 -31.52 -66.12
C GLU A 301 113.52 -31.86 -65.34
N ALA A 302 113.39 -32.27 -64.07
CA ALA A 302 114.54 -32.70 -63.25
C ALA A 302 115.20 -33.95 -63.85
N GLN A 303 114.42 -34.90 -64.35
CA GLN A 303 114.97 -36.09 -65.02
C GLN A 303 115.68 -35.73 -66.32
N ALA A 304 115.11 -34.83 -67.14
CA ALA A 304 115.76 -34.34 -68.35
C ALA A 304 117.07 -33.61 -68.04
N ALA A 305 117.09 -32.77 -67.01
CA ALA A 305 118.29 -32.08 -66.55
C ALA A 305 119.37 -33.07 -66.06
N ARG A 306 118.98 -34.15 -65.37
CA ARG A 306 119.91 -35.23 -64.98
C ARG A 306 120.53 -35.91 -66.19
N VAL A 307 119.72 -36.30 -67.18
CA VAL A 307 120.21 -36.92 -68.42
C VAL A 307 121.15 -35.97 -69.17
N GLN A 308 120.83 -34.67 -69.23
CA GLN A 308 121.72 -33.67 -69.82
C GLN A 308 123.04 -33.53 -69.05
N ALA A 309 123.01 -33.54 -67.72
CA ALA A 309 124.22 -33.49 -66.89
C ALA A 309 125.11 -34.73 -67.08
N GLU A 310 124.51 -35.93 -67.13
CA GLU A 310 125.23 -37.18 -67.41
C GLU A 310 125.84 -37.16 -68.82
N ALA A 311 125.11 -36.69 -69.83
CA ALA A 311 125.63 -36.53 -71.18
C ALA A 311 126.78 -35.53 -71.25
N ALA A 312 126.69 -34.40 -70.52
CA ALA A 312 127.76 -33.42 -70.42
C ALA A 312 129.01 -33.98 -69.72
N GLN A 313 128.84 -34.78 -68.66
CA GLN A 313 129.95 -35.47 -67.99
C GLN A 313 130.61 -36.50 -68.91
N ALA A 314 129.83 -37.27 -69.67
CA ALA A 314 130.36 -38.22 -70.65
C ALA A 314 131.14 -37.51 -71.78
N ALA A 315 130.62 -36.39 -72.29
CA ALA A 315 131.31 -35.57 -73.28
C ALA A 315 132.63 -34.98 -72.72
N GLN A 316 132.63 -34.52 -71.47
CA GLN A 316 133.82 -34.03 -70.79
C GLN A 316 134.89 -35.13 -70.64
N ALA A 317 134.48 -36.34 -70.27
CA ALA A 317 135.38 -37.50 -70.17
C ALA A 317 135.96 -37.89 -71.54
N GLN A 318 135.17 -37.83 -72.61
CA GLN A 318 135.66 -38.04 -73.97
C GLN A 318 136.70 -36.99 -74.37
N LEU A 319 136.42 -35.71 -74.08
CA LEU A 319 137.35 -34.61 -74.36
C LEU A 319 138.67 -34.76 -73.58
N SER A 320 138.64 -35.17 -72.31
CA SER A 320 139.86 -35.41 -71.53
C SER A 320 140.69 -36.55 -72.12
N THR A 321 140.04 -37.64 -72.53
CA THR A 321 140.72 -38.79 -73.17
C THR A 321 141.35 -38.37 -74.50
N GLN A 322 140.67 -37.54 -75.30
CA GLN A 322 141.21 -36.98 -76.54
C GLN A 322 142.41 -36.05 -76.29
N ALA A 323 142.36 -35.22 -75.24
CA ALA A 323 143.46 -34.34 -74.87
C ALA A 323 144.70 -35.14 -74.45
N GLU A 324 144.55 -36.19 -73.65
CA GLU A 324 145.64 -37.09 -73.25
C GLU A 324 146.27 -37.80 -74.47
N ALA A 325 145.44 -38.27 -75.41
CA ALA A 325 145.91 -38.89 -76.65
C ALA A 325 146.70 -37.90 -77.53
N ALA A 326 146.20 -36.67 -77.69
CA ALA A 326 146.88 -35.61 -78.43
C ALA A 326 148.23 -35.25 -77.78
N GLN A 327 148.30 -35.22 -76.45
CA GLN A 327 149.52 -34.93 -75.71
C GLN A 327 150.56 -36.05 -75.86
N ALA A 328 150.15 -37.32 -75.84
CA ALA A 328 151.02 -38.46 -76.12
C ALA A 328 151.53 -38.47 -77.58
N GLN A 329 150.75 -37.95 -78.52
CA GLN A 329 151.15 -37.82 -79.92
C GLN A 329 152.17 -36.69 -80.12
N LEU A 330 151.99 -35.57 -79.41
CA LEU A 330 152.96 -34.46 -79.40
C LEU A 330 154.31 -34.92 -78.85
N GLN A 331 154.33 -35.65 -77.73
CA GLN A 331 155.57 -36.18 -77.13
C GLN A 331 156.31 -37.13 -78.08
N ARG A 332 155.57 -37.98 -78.83
CA ARG A 332 156.17 -38.85 -79.86
C ARG A 332 156.83 -38.04 -80.98
N SER A 333 156.14 -37.02 -81.50
CA SER A 333 156.70 -36.16 -82.55
C SER A 333 157.93 -35.36 -82.10
N GLN A 334 157.99 -34.98 -80.82
CA GLN A 334 159.17 -34.32 -80.23
C GLN A 334 160.38 -35.27 -80.16
N ALA A 335 160.18 -36.51 -79.72
CA ALA A 335 161.24 -37.52 -79.69
C ALA A 335 161.76 -37.85 -81.11
N GLU A 336 160.88 -37.88 -82.11
CA GLU A 336 161.26 -38.06 -83.52
C GLU A 336 162.11 -36.89 -84.03
N LEU A 337 161.75 -35.64 -83.72
CA LEU A 337 162.52 -34.45 -84.11
C LEU A 337 163.93 -34.42 -83.49
N ASP A 338 164.06 -34.82 -82.23
CA ASP A 338 165.37 -34.87 -81.55
C ASP A 338 166.27 -35.98 -82.12
N SER A 339 165.68 -37.14 -82.44
CA SER A 339 166.36 -38.22 -83.18
C SER A 339 166.92 -37.73 -84.52
N VAL A 340 166.10 -37.03 -85.31
CA VAL A 340 166.52 -36.48 -86.62
C VAL A 340 167.63 -35.43 -86.47
N ARG A 341 167.59 -34.58 -85.43
CA ARG A 341 168.67 -33.62 -85.16
C ARG A 341 170.01 -34.30 -84.87
N VAL A 342 170.01 -35.35 -84.05
CA VAL A 342 171.23 -36.10 -83.72
C VAL A 342 171.82 -36.75 -84.96
N GLN A 343 170.99 -37.32 -85.84
CA GLN A 343 171.45 -37.90 -87.11
C GLN A 343 172.09 -36.84 -88.04
N LEU A 344 171.48 -35.65 -88.12
CA LEU A 344 172.01 -34.54 -88.92
C LEU A 344 173.36 -34.02 -88.41
N GLN A 345 173.53 -33.92 -87.09
CA GLN A 345 174.82 -33.53 -86.51
C GLN A 345 175.92 -34.57 -86.81
N ARG A 346 175.56 -35.85 -86.79
CA ARG A 346 176.47 -36.96 -87.09
C ARG A 346 176.97 -36.92 -88.54
N SER A 347 176.07 -36.74 -89.50
CA SER A 347 176.44 -36.65 -90.93
C SER A 347 177.25 -35.38 -91.23
N GLN A 348 176.98 -34.26 -90.55
CA GLN A 348 177.79 -33.04 -90.68
C GLN A 348 179.24 -33.24 -90.19
N ALA A 349 179.45 -33.97 -89.10
CA ALA A 349 180.79 -34.29 -88.60
C ALA A 349 181.56 -35.19 -89.59
N GLU A 350 180.90 -36.19 -90.18
CA GLU A 350 181.47 -37.08 -91.19
C GLU A 350 181.91 -36.31 -92.46
N VAL A 351 181.11 -35.33 -92.91
CA VAL A 351 181.47 -34.47 -94.05
C VAL A 351 182.71 -33.61 -93.74
N GLN A 352 182.82 -33.06 -92.53
CA GLN A 352 183.97 -32.25 -92.13
C GLN A 352 185.27 -33.07 -92.00
N ASP A 353 185.19 -34.32 -91.56
CA ASP A 353 186.35 -35.23 -91.52
C ASP A 353 186.79 -35.62 -92.93
N ALA A 354 185.85 -35.91 -93.84
CA ALA A 354 186.16 -36.22 -95.24
C ALA A 354 186.83 -35.04 -95.98
N GLN A 355 186.38 -33.81 -95.73
CA GLN A 355 187.01 -32.61 -96.30
C GLN A 355 188.47 -32.42 -95.84
N ARG A 356 188.75 -32.72 -94.56
CA ARG A 356 190.11 -32.62 -94.00
C ARG A 356 191.07 -33.67 -94.58
N SER A 357 190.59 -34.88 -94.90
CA SER A 357 191.44 -35.92 -95.51
C SER A 357 191.83 -35.57 -96.94
N VAL A 358 190.89 -35.02 -97.72
CA VAL A 358 191.13 -34.59 -99.10
C VAL A 358 192.19 -33.47 -99.13
N GLN A 359 192.09 -32.47 -98.25
CA GLN A 359 193.09 -31.39 -98.21
C GLN A 359 194.51 -31.89 -97.89
N ARG A 360 194.65 -32.91 -97.03
CA ARG A 360 195.98 -33.53 -96.78
C ARG A 360 196.54 -34.21 -98.02
N ALA A 361 195.70 -34.92 -98.78
CA ALA A 361 196.14 -35.61 -100.00
C ALA A 361 196.63 -34.64 -101.09
N TRP A 362 196.00 -33.46 -101.20
CA TRP A 362 196.45 -32.41 -102.13
C TRP A 362 197.81 -31.82 -101.74
N ALA A 363 198.03 -31.56 -100.44
CA ALA A 363 199.32 -31.05 -99.96
C ALA A 363 200.47 -32.06 -100.15
N GLU A 364 200.19 -33.37 -100.03
CA GLU A 364 201.17 -34.42 -100.28
C GLU A 364 201.55 -34.56 -101.77
N ALA A 365 200.60 -34.29 -102.68
CA ALA A 365 200.84 -34.30 -104.12
C ALA A 365 201.73 -33.12 -104.58
N ASP A 366 201.45 -31.91 -104.11
CA ASP A 366 202.26 -30.71 -104.42
C ASP A 366 203.72 -30.88 -103.95
N ALA A 367 203.93 -31.46 -102.76
CA ALA A 367 205.25 -31.74 -102.21
C ALA A 367 206.04 -32.82 -102.98
N ALA A 368 205.35 -33.69 -103.74
CA ALA A 368 206.01 -34.64 -104.64
C ALA A 368 206.43 -33.97 -105.97
N GLN A 369 205.63 -33.00 -106.43
CA GLN A 369 205.83 -32.30 -107.69
C GLN A 369 207.00 -31.30 -107.61
N GLU A 370 207.20 -30.63 -106.47
CA GLU A 370 208.38 -29.81 -106.20
C GLU A 370 209.68 -30.63 -106.19
N ARG A 371 209.66 -31.84 -105.63
CA ARG A 371 210.82 -32.75 -105.60
C ARG A 371 211.24 -33.20 -107.00
N ALA A 372 210.30 -33.38 -107.92
CA ALA A 372 210.59 -33.67 -109.32
C ALA A 372 211.23 -32.47 -110.03
N GLY A 373 210.80 -31.24 -109.71
CA GLY A 373 211.38 -30.01 -110.23
C GLY A 373 212.83 -29.78 -109.79
N GLN A 374 213.15 -30.07 -108.53
CA GLN A 374 214.50 -29.88 -107.98
C GLN A 374 215.55 -30.83 -108.60
N LEU A 375 215.19 -32.07 -108.92
CA LEU A 375 216.11 -33.02 -109.58
C LEU A 375 216.38 -32.66 -111.05
N SER A 376 215.44 -32.01 -111.73
CA SER A 376 215.61 -31.53 -113.10
C SER A 376 216.57 -30.33 -113.20
N ALA A 377 216.54 -29.44 -112.21
CA ALA A 377 217.39 -28.26 -112.17
C ALA A 377 218.88 -28.62 -111.91
N GLN A 378 219.13 -29.60 -111.04
CA GLN A 378 220.49 -29.90 -110.56
C GLN A 378 221.45 -30.50 -111.58
N VAL A 379 221.00 -31.02 -112.73
CA VAL A 379 221.94 -31.64 -113.68
C VAL A 379 222.00 -30.94 -115.05
N SER A 380 221.02 -30.09 -115.38
CA SER A 380 221.23 -29.06 -116.41
C SER A 380 222.37 -28.10 -116.03
N ASP A 381 222.61 -27.90 -114.73
CA ASP A 381 223.75 -27.11 -114.24
C ASP A 381 225.11 -27.80 -114.44
N LEU A 382 225.18 -29.13 -114.52
CA LEU A 382 226.45 -29.81 -114.82
C LEU A 382 226.83 -29.72 -116.31
N ALA A 383 225.85 -29.54 -117.20
CA ALA A 383 226.06 -29.34 -118.64
C ALA A 383 226.56 -27.92 -118.99
N SER A 384 226.28 -26.92 -118.15
CA SER A 384 226.56 -25.50 -118.45
C SER A 384 227.93 -25.00 -117.99
N ALA A 385 228.66 -25.74 -117.16
CA ALA A 385 229.88 -25.20 -116.53
C ALA A 385 231.16 -25.23 -117.39
N LEU A 386 231.35 -26.12 -118.38
CA LEU A 386 232.69 -26.26 -119.01
C LEU A 386 232.70 -26.40 -120.55
N ALA A 387 231.75 -25.73 -121.21
CA ALA A 387 231.77 -25.38 -122.65
C ALA A 387 232.26 -23.93 -122.92
N ALA A 388 232.90 -23.25 -121.95
CA ALA A 388 233.53 -21.92 -122.11
C ALA A 388 235.08 -22.05 -122.09
N LEU A 389 235.74 -22.36 -123.21
CA LEU A 389 236.47 -21.43 -124.13
C LEU A 389 237.99 -21.26 -123.86
N GLY A 390 238.83 -21.76 -124.79
CA GLY A 390 240.12 -21.12 -125.17
C GLY A 390 239.91 -20.09 -126.31
N PRO A 391 240.92 -19.71 -127.14
CA PRO A 391 242.31 -19.31 -126.88
C PRO A 391 242.67 -17.90 -127.46
N GLY A 392 243.75 -17.25 -127.00
CA GLY A 392 244.26 -15.98 -127.55
C GLY A 392 245.65 -15.56 -127.01
N ARG A 393 246.48 -14.95 -127.88
CA ARG A 393 247.95 -14.83 -127.89
C ARG A 393 248.51 -13.52 -127.26
N SER A 394 249.77 -13.52 -126.78
CA SER A 394 250.76 -12.40 -126.90
C SER A 394 252.13 -12.73 -126.23
N PRO A 395 253.22 -11.98 -126.51
CA PRO A 395 254.52 -12.57 -126.82
C PRO A 395 255.72 -12.07 -125.97
N ALA A 396 256.76 -12.90 -125.92
CA ALA A 396 258.19 -12.60 -126.06
C ALA A 396 258.93 -13.94 -125.94
#